data_AF-A0A7D7C5D0-F1
#
_entry.id   AF-A0A7D7C5D0-F1
#
_cell.length_a   1.000
_cell.length_b   1.000
_cell.length_c   1.000
_cell.angle_alpha   90.00
_cell.angle_beta   90.00
_cell.angle_gamma   90.00
#
_symmetry.space_group_name_H-M   'P 1'
#
loop_
_entity.id
_entity.type
_entity.pdbx_description
1 polymer ?
#
loop_
_entity_poly.entity_id
_entity_poly.type
_entity_poly.pdbx_seq_one_letter_code
_entity_poly.pdbx_strand_id
1 'polypeptide(L)'
;MNKQPIGFIDSGVGGLTVVKESLNQLPNETIYYLGDSARCPYGPRTPEEVRQFTWEMVHFLLEKNIKLLVIACNTATAAVLPEIKQKLSIPVIGVIDPGSRAAISKSKNKRIGVIGTTGTIQSGVYERTLKNKKQSIHVFNLPCPKFVGLVEENKMNTTDAQETVLETLNTLKEHHLDTLILGCTHYPLLKEHIQNAMGEHVTLIDSGVETITDVSMLLDYFDIASTHEGEKHHRFFTTGNKEQFEKVAKQWLDMPELDVEVISLEKYQKVTQMEKVLLIATKNKGKAREFEQIFGEKGYSVKTLLDYPDIEDIEETGTTFEENARLKAESIAQRLNVMVIADDSGLMVDALHGEPGVYSARYAGEPKSDTANNAKLLSELAGVPKEQRTATFHCTLVLARPNEQSIVASGNVRGEILTVPKGENGFGYDPLFYIEEYGKTTAEMTPEEKNKISHRKKAIQHLLSILPQEVLS
;
A
#
# COMPACT_ATOMS: atom_id res chain seq x y z
N MET A 1 32.25 20.26 0.88
CA MET A 1 32.62 18.91 1.34
C MET A 1 31.44 18.33 2.10
N ASN A 2 30.77 17.33 1.53
CA ASN A 2 29.61 16.72 2.16
C ASN A 2 30.06 15.71 3.23
N LYS A 3 29.89 16.06 4.52
CA LYS A 3 30.22 15.20 5.67
C LYS A 3 29.01 14.47 6.25
N GLN A 4 27.84 14.63 5.65
CA GLN A 4 26.63 13.97 6.12
C GLN A 4 26.78 12.45 5.97
N PRO A 5 26.28 11.67 6.94
CA PRO A 5 26.40 10.21 6.92
C PRO A 5 25.47 9.57 5.88
N ILE A 6 25.81 8.35 5.47
CA ILE A 6 24.89 7.43 4.81
C ILE A 6 24.09 6.73 5.90
N GLY A 7 22.75 6.79 5.78
CA GLY A 7 21.83 6.11 6.69
C GLY A 7 21.55 4.69 6.23
N PHE A 8 21.62 3.73 7.13
CA PHE A 8 21.26 2.33 6.89
C PHE A 8 20.15 1.93 7.86
N ILE A 9 19.07 1.34 7.34
CA ILE A 9 18.00 0.78 8.17
C ILE A 9 17.84 -0.71 7.93
N ASP A 10 17.62 -1.46 9.01
CA ASP A 10 17.37 -2.90 8.98
C ASP A 10 16.41 -3.32 10.10
N SER A 11 15.79 -4.48 9.95
CA SER A 11 14.91 -5.03 10.99
C SER A 11 15.65 -5.49 12.25
N GLY A 12 16.99 -5.65 12.21
CA GLY A 12 17.76 -6.14 13.35
C GLY A 12 19.26 -5.98 13.16
N VAL A 13 20.03 -7.03 13.42
CA VAL A 13 21.50 -7.05 13.23
C VAL A 13 21.93 -7.49 11.83
N GLY A 14 21.04 -8.12 11.07
CA GLY A 14 21.37 -8.68 9.75
C GLY A 14 21.96 -7.65 8.80
N GLY A 15 21.42 -6.43 8.80
CA GLY A 15 21.89 -5.34 7.93
C GLY A 15 23.35 -4.93 8.15
N LEU A 16 24.00 -5.38 9.23
CA LEU A 16 25.43 -5.18 9.45
C LEU A 16 26.30 -5.86 8.40
N THR A 17 25.79 -6.88 7.69
CA THR A 17 26.48 -7.46 6.52
C THR A 17 26.64 -6.43 5.40
N VAL A 18 25.61 -5.59 5.17
CA VAL A 18 25.64 -4.49 4.20
C VAL A 18 26.55 -3.36 4.68
N VAL A 19 26.54 -3.06 5.99
CA VAL A 19 27.44 -2.06 6.60
C VAL A 19 28.90 -2.48 6.46
N LYS A 20 29.22 -3.76 6.69
CA LYS A 20 30.58 -4.30 6.51
C LYS A 20 31.10 -4.03 5.10
N GLU A 21 30.27 -4.29 4.08
CA GLU A 21 30.60 -4.00 2.70
C GLU A 21 30.79 -2.50 2.45
N SER A 22 29.98 -1.64 3.09
CA SER A 22 30.14 -0.20 3.01
C SER A 22 31.47 0.27 3.61
N LEU A 23 31.88 -0.27 4.76
CA LEU A 23 33.17 0.07 5.39
C LEU A 23 34.35 -0.32 4.49
N ASN A 24 34.24 -1.44 3.78
CA ASN A 24 35.28 -1.93 2.88
C ASN A 24 35.36 -1.14 1.57
N GLN A 25 34.22 -0.89 0.92
CA GLN A 25 34.18 -0.28 -0.42
C GLN A 25 34.13 1.25 -0.38
N LEU A 26 33.62 1.84 0.70
CA LEU A 26 33.43 3.30 0.87
C LEU A 26 34.09 3.81 2.17
N PRO A 27 35.42 3.65 2.34
CA PRO A 27 36.10 3.95 3.61
C PRO A 27 36.11 5.44 4.01
N ASN A 28 35.75 6.34 3.08
CA ASN A 28 35.67 7.78 3.33
C ASN A 28 34.29 8.24 3.84
N GLU A 29 33.31 7.34 3.85
CA GLU A 29 31.94 7.65 4.22
C GLU A 29 31.65 7.40 5.71
N THR A 30 30.91 8.31 6.32
CA THR A 30 30.39 8.11 7.69
C THR A 30 29.09 7.32 7.61
N ILE A 31 28.90 6.36 8.52
CA ILE A 31 27.76 5.44 8.50
C ILE A 31 26.93 5.61 9.77
N TYR A 32 25.63 5.86 9.60
CA TYR A 32 24.65 5.79 10.67
C TYR A 32 23.73 4.59 10.41
N TYR A 33 23.77 3.61 11.30
CA TYR A 33 22.98 2.38 11.18
C TYR A 33 21.88 2.34 12.23
N LEU A 34 20.65 1.98 11.85
CA LEU A 34 19.55 1.68 12.78
C LEU A 34 19.03 0.27 12.53
N GLY A 35 19.12 -0.59 13.56
CA GLY A 35 18.53 -1.92 13.59
C GLY A 35 17.32 -1.98 14.54
N ASP A 36 16.14 -2.29 14.02
CA ASP A 36 14.91 -2.41 14.82
C ASP A 36 14.77 -3.75 15.56
N SER A 37 15.81 -4.12 16.30
CA SER A 37 15.98 -5.43 16.92
C SER A 37 14.83 -5.81 17.88
N ALA A 38 14.15 -4.84 18.50
CA ALA A 38 12.99 -5.12 19.38
C ALA A 38 11.78 -5.69 18.63
N ARG A 39 11.67 -5.47 17.31
CA ARG A 39 10.57 -5.94 16.47
C ARG A 39 11.03 -6.93 15.39
N CYS A 40 12.31 -7.31 15.38
CA CYS A 40 12.83 -8.41 14.58
C CYS A 40 12.12 -9.74 14.94
N PRO A 41 11.81 -10.64 13.98
CA PRO A 41 12.00 -10.51 12.54
C PRO A 41 10.82 -9.84 11.82
N TYR A 42 11.10 -9.15 10.71
CA TYR A 42 10.07 -8.61 9.81
C TYR A 42 9.51 -9.65 8.84
N GLY A 43 10.27 -10.71 8.55
CA GLY A 43 9.92 -11.73 7.56
C GLY A 43 8.52 -12.33 7.64
N PRO A 44 7.98 -12.67 8.82
CA PRO A 44 6.64 -13.23 8.98
C PRO A 44 5.53 -12.19 9.23
N ARG A 45 5.87 -10.88 9.29
CA ARG A 45 4.92 -9.80 9.60
C ARG A 45 4.10 -9.41 8.38
N THR A 46 3.00 -8.69 8.59
CA THR A 46 2.19 -8.18 7.47
C THR A 46 2.93 -7.05 6.74
N PRO A 47 2.67 -6.84 5.43
CA PRO A 47 3.23 -5.71 4.69
C PRO A 47 2.96 -4.36 5.35
N GLU A 48 1.80 -4.17 5.97
CA GLU A 48 1.38 -2.95 6.66
C GLU A 48 2.23 -2.69 7.90
N GLU A 49 2.46 -3.71 8.74
CA GLU A 49 3.34 -3.60 9.91
C GLU A 49 4.78 -3.28 9.49
N VAL A 50 5.31 -4.01 8.50
CA VAL A 50 6.66 -3.79 7.97
C VAL A 50 6.78 -2.36 7.43
N ARG A 51 5.74 -1.89 6.73
CA ARG A 51 5.70 -0.53 6.20
C ARG A 51 5.73 0.51 7.31
N GLN A 52 4.89 0.36 8.33
CA GLN A 52 4.87 1.27 9.47
C GLN A 52 6.24 1.33 10.15
N PHE A 53 6.80 0.18 10.54
CA PHE A 53 8.05 0.16 11.29
C PHE A 53 9.21 0.73 10.46
N THR A 54 9.22 0.48 9.15
CA THR A 54 10.25 1.04 8.26
C THR A 54 10.16 2.57 8.19
N TRP A 55 8.96 3.14 8.09
CA TRP A 55 8.77 4.60 8.10
C TRP A 55 9.23 5.24 9.41
N GLU A 56 9.02 4.58 10.56
CA GLU A 56 9.50 5.08 11.85
C GLU A 56 11.03 5.17 11.89
N MET A 57 11.72 4.15 11.37
CA MET A 57 13.19 4.15 11.24
C MET A 57 13.69 5.24 10.27
N VAL A 58 13.00 5.43 9.16
CA VAL A 58 13.30 6.49 8.18
C VAL A 58 13.22 7.86 8.84
N HIS A 59 12.11 8.17 9.53
CA HIS A 59 11.95 9.46 10.20
C HIS A 59 13.02 9.70 11.26
N PHE A 60 13.38 8.69 12.05
CA PHE A 60 14.48 8.79 13.00
C PHE A 60 15.81 9.16 12.32
N LEU A 61 16.19 8.48 11.24
CA LEU A 61 17.47 8.77 10.58
C LEU A 61 17.47 10.09 9.80
N LEU A 62 16.33 10.55 9.29
CA LEU A 62 16.22 11.87 8.68
C LEU A 62 16.53 12.99 9.68
N GLU A 63 16.11 12.85 10.95
CA GLU A 63 16.49 13.79 12.02
C GLU A 63 18.01 13.79 12.29
N LYS A 64 18.75 12.77 11.84
CA LYS A 64 20.21 12.68 11.94
C LYS A 64 20.95 13.26 10.72
N ASN A 65 20.22 13.90 9.80
CA ASN A 65 20.76 14.63 8.66
C ASN A 65 21.60 13.76 7.70
N ILE A 66 21.09 12.56 7.39
CA ILE A 66 21.70 11.64 6.40
C ILE A 66 21.60 12.20 4.97
N LYS A 67 22.58 11.91 4.11
CA LYS A 67 22.58 12.35 2.69
C LYS A 67 22.05 11.30 1.71
N LEU A 68 22.05 10.04 2.09
CA LEU A 68 21.60 8.90 1.30
C LEU A 68 21.04 7.85 2.25
N LEU A 69 19.94 7.21 1.88
CA LEU A 69 19.32 6.15 2.66
C LEU A 69 19.48 4.79 1.96
N VAL A 70 19.98 3.81 2.69
CA VAL A 70 20.05 2.40 2.30
C VAL A 70 19.06 1.60 3.14
N ILE A 71 18.07 0.99 2.50
CA ILE A 71 17.19 0.00 3.12
C ILE A 71 17.88 -1.36 3.01
N ALA A 72 18.64 -1.73 4.04
CA ALA A 72 19.42 -2.97 4.05
C ALA A 72 18.52 -4.22 4.13
N CYS A 73 17.38 -4.13 4.83
CA CYS A 73 16.46 -5.26 4.96
C CYS A 73 15.76 -5.57 3.63
N ASN A 74 15.87 -6.81 3.16
CA ASN A 74 15.17 -7.29 1.96
C ASN A 74 13.65 -7.22 2.12
N THR A 75 13.13 -7.63 3.30
CA THR A 75 11.69 -7.61 3.58
C THR A 75 11.15 -6.17 3.57
N ALA A 76 11.87 -5.23 4.18
CA ALA A 76 11.48 -3.82 4.17
C ALA A 76 11.59 -3.22 2.74
N THR A 77 12.66 -3.54 2.01
CA THR A 77 12.81 -3.11 0.62
C THR A 77 11.63 -3.56 -0.25
N ALA A 78 11.21 -4.82 -0.09
CA ALA A 78 10.07 -5.38 -0.81
C ALA A 78 8.75 -4.67 -0.50
N ALA A 79 8.57 -4.21 0.74
CA ALA A 79 7.33 -3.60 1.21
C ALA A 79 7.21 -2.11 0.86
N VAL A 80 8.29 -1.32 0.95
CA VAL A 80 8.17 0.15 0.98
C VAL A 80 9.08 0.94 0.06
N LEU A 81 10.06 0.32 -0.62
CA LEU A 81 11.06 1.08 -1.39
C LEU A 81 10.43 2.07 -2.41
N PRO A 82 9.41 1.70 -3.22
CA PRO A 82 8.83 2.63 -4.20
C PRO A 82 8.23 3.88 -3.54
N GLU A 83 7.54 3.71 -2.40
CA GLU A 83 6.91 4.81 -1.69
C GLU A 83 7.94 5.77 -1.09
N ILE A 84 8.97 5.23 -0.42
CA ILE A 84 10.01 6.04 0.22
C ILE A 84 10.79 6.83 -0.85
N LYS A 85 11.13 6.20 -1.99
CA LYS A 85 11.79 6.86 -3.12
C LYS A 85 10.99 8.06 -3.66
N GLN A 86 9.67 8.00 -3.66
CA GLN A 86 8.82 9.08 -4.15
C GLN A 86 8.69 10.24 -3.16
N LYS A 87 8.77 9.96 -1.86
CA LYS A 87 8.52 10.95 -0.80
C LYS A 87 9.77 11.65 -0.28
N LEU A 88 10.93 11.00 -0.33
CA LEU A 88 12.17 11.58 0.19
C LEU A 88 12.92 12.37 -0.89
N SER A 89 13.53 13.48 -0.47
CA SER A 89 14.37 14.33 -1.33
C SER A 89 15.81 13.82 -1.48
N ILE A 90 16.25 12.93 -0.58
CA ILE A 90 17.57 12.29 -0.64
C ILE A 90 17.51 11.01 -1.49
N PRO A 91 18.62 10.59 -2.11
CA PRO A 91 18.68 9.30 -2.80
C PRO A 91 18.37 8.14 -1.83
N VAL A 92 17.55 7.21 -2.30
CA VAL A 92 17.17 6.00 -1.55
C VAL A 92 17.44 4.77 -2.40
N ILE A 93 18.12 3.80 -1.82
CA ILE A 93 18.39 2.50 -2.45
C ILE A 93 17.99 1.37 -1.52
N GLY A 94 17.52 0.27 -2.10
CA GLY A 94 17.27 -0.98 -1.39
C GLY A 94 18.04 -2.11 -2.04
N VAL A 95 18.05 -3.26 -1.39
CA VAL A 95 18.97 -4.37 -1.71
C VAL A 95 18.52 -5.31 -2.83
N ILE A 96 17.29 -5.15 -3.35
CA ILE A 96 16.68 -6.10 -4.30
C ILE A 96 17.14 -5.86 -5.73
N ASP A 97 17.11 -4.61 -6.21
CA ASP A 97 17.52 -4.27 -7.57
C ASP A 97 19.00 -4.58 -7.83
N PRO A 98 19.94 -4.26 -6.92
CA PRO A 98 21.36 -4.57 -7.10
C PRO A 98 21.62 -6.08 -7.21
N GLY A 99 21.08 -6.86 -6.27
CA GLY A 99 21.19 -8.33 -6.30
C GLY A 99 20.56 -8.94 -7.56
N SER A 100 19.42 -8.42 -8.00
CA SER A 100 18.76 -8.86 -9.24
C SER A 100 19.63 -8.58 -10.47
N ARG A 101 20.23 -7.38 -10.57
CA ARG A 101 21.12 -7.02 -11.69
C ARG A 101 22.34 -7.94 -11.74
N ALA A 102 22.96 -8.19 -10.58
CA ALA A 102 24.12 -9.07 -10.49
C ALA A 102 23.78 -10.50 -10.92
N ALA A 103 22.63 -11.03 -10.47
CA ALA A 103 22.17 -12.35 -10.86
C ALA A 103 21.93 -12.48 -12.38
N ILE A 104 21.33 -11.48 -13.01
CA ILE A 104 21.14 -11.44 -14.47
C ILE A 104 22.48 -11.47 -15.21
N SER A 105 23.47 -10.75 -14.69
CA SER A 105 24.81 -10.65 -15.28
C SER A 105 25.59 -11.97 -15.15
N LYS A 106 25.46 -12.68 -14.02
CA LYS A 106 26.20 -13.90 -13.72
C LYS A 106 25.57 -15.17 -14.30
N SER A 107 24.23 -15.23 -14.41
CA SER A 107 23.54 -16.42 -14.91
C SER A 107 23.78 -16.66 -16.40
N LYS A 108 24.16 -17.90 -16.72
CA LYS A 108 24.42 -18.38 -18.09
C LYS A 108 23.22 -19.13 -18.64
N ASN A 109 22.57 -19.96 -17.83
CA ASN A 109 21.42 -20.77 -18.23
C ASN A 109 20.06 -20.08 -18.01
N LYS A 110 20.07 -18.85 -17.44
CA LYS A 110 18.88 -18.02 -17.18
C LYS A 110 17.92 -18.63 -16.14
N ARG A 111 18.39 -19.56 -15.32
CA ARG A 111 17.65 -20.21 -14.23
C ARG A 111 18.21 -19.70 -12.92
N ILE A 112 17.47 -18.81 -12.27
CA ILE A 112 17.92 -18.07 -11.09
C ILE A 112 17.05 -18.48 -9.92
N GLY A 113 17.67 -18.95 -8.84
CA GLY A 113 17.01 -19.14 -7.56
C GLY A 113 17.00 -17.86 -6.75
N VAL A 114 15.98 -17.68 -5.91
CA VAL A 114 15.92 -16.63 -4.92
C VAL A 114 15.47 -17.26 -3.61
N ILE A 115 16.32 -17.17 -2.59
CA ILE A 115 15.96 -17.54 -1.22
C ILE A 115 15.73 -16.27 -0.39
N GLY A 116 14.76 -16.29 0.51
CA GLY A 116 14.46 -15.13 1.34
C GLY A 116 13.49 -15.44 2.47
N THR A 117 13.12 -14.39 3.22
CA THR A 117 12.02 -14.49 4.20
C THR A 117 10.70 -14.76 3.49
N THR A 118 9.72 -15.28 4.23
CA THR A 118 8.35 -15.49 3.71
C THR A 118 7.78 -14.23 3.07
N GLY A 119 7.84 -13.08 3.76
CA GLY A 119 7.37 -11.80 3.23
C GLY A 119 8.11 -11.34 1.97
N THR A 120 9.44 -11.54 1.90
CA THR A 120 10.21 -11.19 0.69
C THR A 120 9.77 -12.04 -0.50
N ILE A 121 9.65 -13.36 -0.31
CA ILE A 121 9.31 -14.28 -1.39
C ILE A 121 7.85 -14.10 -1.85
N GLN A 122 6.91 -13.98 -0.91
CA GLN A 122 5.49 -13.78 -1.22
C GLN A 122 5.21 -12.45 -1.92
N SER A 123 6.03 -11.42 -1.70
CA SER A 123 5.87 -10.13 -2.40
C SER A 123 6.08 -10.23 -3.93
N GLY A 124 6.70 -11.30 -4.42
CA GLY A 124 7.04 -11.49 -5.84
C GLY A 124 7.98 -10.44 -6.42
N VAL A 125 8.60 -9.58 -5.60
CA VAL A 125 9.37 -8.42 -6.08
C VAL A 125 10.62 -8.82 -6.87
N TYR A 126 11.38 -9.82 -6.40
CA TYR A 126 12.57 -10.31 -7.12
C TYR A 126 12.18 -10.86 -8.50
N GLU A 127 11.12 -11.66 -8.57
CA GLU A 127 10.65 -12.21 -9.84
C GLU A 127 10.24 -11.12 -10.83
N ARG A 128 9.46 -10.13 -10.36
CA ARG A 128 9.08 -8.96 -11.17
C ARG A 128 10.31 -8.18 -11.63
N THR A 129 11.25 -7.87 -10.74
CA THR A 129 12.48 -7.14 -11.07
C THR A 129 13.33 -7.87 -12.11
N LEU A 130 13.51 -9.18 -11.95
CA LEU A 130 14.27 -10.01 -12.89
C LEU A 130 13.60 -10.07 -14.27
N LYS A 131 12.29 -10.37 -14.31
CA LYS A 131 11.53 -10.50 -15.56
C LYS A 131 11.36 -9.18 -16.30
N ASN A 132 11.22 -8.06 -15.59
CA ASN A 132 11.15 -6.72 -16.20
C ASN A 132 12.44 -6.35 -16.94
N LYS A 133 13.60 -6.83 -16.46
CA LYS A 133 14.90 -6.61 -17.14
C LYS A 133 15.15 -7.63 -18.25
N LYS A 134 14.73 -8.88 -18.07
CA LYS A 134 14.94 -9.96 -19.06
C LYS A 134 13.87 -11.04 -18.95
N GLN A 135 12.87 -10.97 -19.83
CA GLN A 135 11.70 -11.86 -19.81
C GLN A 135 12.04 -13.36 -19.92
N SER A 136 13.18 -13.73 -20.52
CA SER A 136 13.59 -15.13 -20.70
C SER A 136 14.09 -15.82 -19.42
N ILE A 137 14.16 -15.12 -18.28
CA ILE A 137 14.64 -15.67 -17.02
C ILE A 137 13.55 -16.52 -16.35
N HIS A 138 13.94 -17.71 -15.90
CA HIS A 138 13.13 -18.57 -15.06
C HIS A 138 13.57 -18.37 -13.61
N VAL A 139 12.63 -17.94 -12.77
CA VAL A 139 12.88 -17.61 -11.36
C VAL A 139 12.30 -18.70 -10.47
N PHE A 140 13.09 -19.19 -9.52
CA PHE A 140 12.70 -20.20 -8.54
C PHE A 140 12.76 -19.59 -7.14
N ASN A 141 11.60 -19.26 -6.58
CA ASN A 141 11.50 -18.61 -5.29
C ASN A 141 11.33 -19.66 -4.18
N LEU A 142 12.13 -19.57 -3.12
CA LEU A 142 12.04 -20.46 -1.96
C LEU A 142 12.07 -19.65 -0.65
N PRO A 143 10.99 -19.66 0.16
CA PRO A 143 11.04 -19.08 1.50
C PRO A 143 11.86 -19.97 2.44
N CYS A 144 12.76 -19.36 3.21
CA CYS A 144 13.63 -20.04 4.18
C CYS A 144 13.39 -19.49 5.61
N PRO A 145 12.23 -19.76 6.22
CA PRO A 145 11.81 -19.10 7.47
C PRO A 145 12.73 -19.40 8.67
N LYS A 146 13.39 -20.57 8.68
CA LYS A 146 14.27 -21.00 9.78
C LYS A 146 15.65 -20.31 9.77
N PHE A 147 16.12 -19.82 8.63
CA PHE A 147 17.51 -19.37 8.48
C PHE A 147 17.82 -18.13 9.32
N VAL A 148 16.87 -17.20 9.45
CA VAL A 148 17.05 -16.00 10.28
C VAL A 148 17.26 -16.37 11.74
N GLY A 149 16.46 -17.32 12.27
CA GLY A 149 16.59 -17.80 13.64
C GLY A 149 17.94 -18.46 13.93
N LEU A 150 18.46 -19.26 12.99
CA LEU A 150 19.80 -19.86 13.12
C LEU A 150 20.91 -18.81 13.29
N VAL A 151 20.79 -17.67 12.60
CA VAL A 151 21.77 -16.58 12.67
C VAL A 151 21.61 -15.77 13.95
N GLU A 152 20.39 -15.34 14.27
CA GLU A 152 20.09 -14.51 15.45
C GLU A 152 20.37 -15.24 16.78
N GLU A 153 20.16 -16.56 16.81
CA GLU A 153 20.48 -17.42 17.97
C GLU A 153 21.96 -17.84 18.02
N ASN A 154 22.81 -17.31 17.12
CA ASN A 154 24.23 -17.64 17.00
C ASN A 154 24.51 -19.15 16.82
N LYS A 155 23.63 -19.85 16.08
CA LYS A 155 23.71 -21.28 15.78
C LYS A 155 24.30 -21.58 14.40
N MET A 156 24.90 -20.60 13.72
CA MET A 156 25.39 -20.72 12.34
C MET A 156 26.44 -21.82 12.14
N ASN A 157 27.22 -22.15 13.17
CA ASN A 157 28.30 -23.15 13.10
C ASN A 157 27.90 -24.52 13.67
N THR A 158 26.60 -24.80 13.82
CA THR A 158 26.12 -26.08 14.36
C THR A 158 25.76 -27.06 13.24
N THR A 159 25.76 -28.36 13.56
CA THR A 159 25.26 -29.41 12.66
C THR A 159 23.79 -29.19 12.30
N ASP A 160 22.99 -28.71 13.26
CA ASP A 160 21.57 -28.37 13.07
C ASP A 160 21.37 -27.29 11.99
N ALA A 161 22.25 -26.27 11.95
CA ALA A 161 22.22 -25.27 10.89
C ALA A 161 22.56 -25.87 9.52
N GLN A 162 23.57 -26.74 9.45
CA GLN A 162 23.96 -27.42 8.22
C GLN A 162 22.83 -28.32 7.69
N GLU A 163 22.21 -29.13 8.55
CA GLU A 163 21.09 -30.00 8.19
C GLU A 163 19.88 -29.20 7.74
N THR A 164 19.50 -28.16 8.50
CA THR A 164 18.37 -27.28 8.16
C THR A 164 18.57 -26.61 6.81
N VAL A 165 19.79 -26.11 6.51
CA VAL A 165 20.11 -25.49 5.21
C VAL A 165 20.03 -26.52 4.09
N LEU A 166 20.63 -27.69 4.28
CA LEU A 166 20.64 -28.75 3.27
C LEU A 166 19.22 -29.22 2.92
N GLU A 167 18.40 -29.54 3.93
CA GLU A 167 17.02 -29.99 3.75
C GLU A 167 16.17 -28.95 3.01
N THR A 168 16.27 -27.69 3.44
CA THR A 168 15.49 -26.59 2.86
C THR A 168 15.84 -26.39 1.38
N LEU A 169 17.13 -26.33 1.06
CA LEU A 169 17.61 -26.04 -0.29
C LEU A 169 17.56 -27.25 -1.23
N ASN A 170 17.36 -28.46 -0.73
CA ASN A 170 17.28 -29.66 -1.56
C ASN A 170 16.17 -29.55 -2.63
N THR A 171 15.08 -28.84 -2.31
CA THR A 171 13.97 -28.56 -3.23
C THR A 171 14.39 -27.77 -4.47
N LEU A 172 15.45 -26.97 -4.39
CA LEU A 172 15.94 -26.18 -5.53
C LEU A 172 16.85 -26.96 -6.48
N LYS A 173 17.39 -28.10 -6.06
CA LYS A 173 18.36 -28.88 -6.86
C LYS A 173 17.76 -29.42 -8.15
N GLU A 174 16.50 -29.85 -8.10
CA GLU A 174 15.77 -30.37 -9.26
C GLU A 174 15.56 -29.32 -10.35
N HIS A 175 15.72 -28.03 -10.01
CA HIS A 175 15.54 -26.95 -10.94
C HIS A 175 16.79 -26.59 -11.73
N HIS A 176 17.95 -27.21 -11.49
CA HIS A 176 19.18 -27.00 -12.28
C HIS A 176 19.53 -25.50 -12.47
N LEU A 177 19.37 -24.70 -11.43
CA LEU A 177 19.76 -23.28 -11.43
C LEU A 177 21.29 -23.14 -11.42
N ASP A 178 21.82 -22.08 -12.02
CA ASP A 178 23.27 -21.78 -11.99
C ASP A 178 23.61 -20.57 -11.11
N THR A 179 22.59 -19.87 -10.61
CA THR A 179 22.73 -18.63 -9.84
C THR A 179 21.68 -18.59 -8.74
N LEU A 180 22.07 -18.27 -7.51
CA LEU A 180 21.17 -18.18 -6.35
C LEU A 180 21.35 -16.83 -5.64
N ILE A 181 20.28 -16.06 -5.52
CA ILE A 181 20.27 -14.80 -4.78
C ILE A 181 20.03 -15.05 -3.29
N LEU A 182 20.92 -14.51 -2.45
CA LEU A 182 20.78 -14.45 -1.00
C LEU A 182 19.87 -13.27 -0.61
N GLY A 183 18.56 -13.42 -0.83
CA GLY A 183 17.52 -12.39 -0.63
C GLY A 183 17.16 -12.12 0.83
N CYS A 184 18.11 -12.25 1.76
CA CYS A 184 18.00 -11.88 3.16
C CYS A 184 19.39 -11.48 3.69
N THR A 185 19.44 -10.44 4.51
CA THR A 185 20.67 -9.85 5.08
C THR A 185 21.46 -10.82 5.96
N HIS A 186 20.80 -11.82 6.55
CA HIS A 186 21.43 -12.84 7.40
C HIS A 186 22.13 -13.95 6.60
N TYR A 187 21.72 -14.20 5.36
CA TYR A 187 22.14 -15.39 4.62
C TYR A 187 23.62 -15.40 4.18
N PRO A 188 24.30 -14.26 3.97
CA PRO A 188 25.75 -14.25 3.78
C PRO A 188 26.53 -14.93 4.91
N LEU A 189 25.98 -14.98 6.12
CA LEU A 189 26.61 -15.65 7.27
C LEU A 189 26.42 -17.17 7.25
N LEU A 190 25.49 -17.67 6.44
CA LEU A 190 25.28 -19.10 6.17
C LEU A 190 25.89 -19.50 4.81
N LYS A 191 26.69 -18.62 4.17
CA LYS A 191 27.17 -18.79 2.80
C LYS A 191 27.88 -20.12 2.58
N GLU A 192 28.72 -20.56 3.52
CA GLU A 192 29.42 -21.84 3.40
C GLU A 192 28.44 -23.03 3.36
N HIS A 193 27.47 -23.06 4.27
CA HIS A 193 26.43 -24.11 4.29
C HIS A 193 25.56 -24.08 3.04
N ILE A 194 25.19 -22.88 2.58
CA ILE A 194 24.39 -22.69 1.37
C ILE A 194 25.18 -23.14 0.13
N GLN A 195 26.46 -22.77 0.02
CA GLN A 195 27.34 -23.17 -1.08
C GLN A 195 27.53 -24.69 -1.10
N ASN A 196 27.77 -25.31 0.06
CA ASN A 196 27.90 -26.76 0.19
C ASN A 196 26.60 -27.48 -0.20
N ALA A 197 25.44 -26.95 0.20
CA ALA A 197 24.15 -27.52 -0.16
C ALA A 197 23.88 -27.43 -1.66
N MET A 198 24.16 -26.29 -2.29
CA MET A 198 23.87 -26.05 -3.72
C MET A 198 24.94 -26.59 -4.67
N GLY A 199 26.17 -26.70 -4.21
CA GLY A 199 27.35 -27.09 -4.98
C GLY A 199 28.05 -25.92 -5.70
N GLU A 200 29.34 -26.09 -5.96
CA GLU A 200 30.24 -25.07 -6.57
C GLU A 200 29.82 -24.56 -7.95
N HIS A 201 28.92 -25.27 -8.64
CA HIS A 201 28.40 -24.86 -9.94
C HIS A 201 27.36 -23.73 -9.85
N VAL A 202 26.81 -23.48 -8.65
CA VAL A 202 25.85 -22.40 -8.39
C VAL A 202 26.59 -21.17 -7.88
N THR A 203 26.46 -20.07 -8.60
CA THR A 203 27.00 -18.77 -8.19
C THR A 203 26.06 -18.13 -7.16
N LEU A 204 26.55 -17.90 -5.94
CA LEU A 204 25.80 -17.17 -4.92
C LEU A 204 25.94 -15.66 -5.11
N ILE A 205 24.83 -14.94 -5.05
CA ILE A 205 24.77 -13.48 -5.15
C ILE A 205 24.43 -12.90 -3.79
N ASP A 206 25.34 -12.10 -3.25
CA ASP A 206 25.14 -11.32 -2.03
C ASP A 206 24.56 -9.95 -2.37
N SER A 207 23.30 -9.72 -2.02
CA SER A 207 22.63 -8.44 -2.28
C SER A 207 23.31 -7.26 -1.56
N GLY A 208 23.99 -7.47 -0.44
CA GLY A 208 24.69 -6.42 0.30
C GLY A 208 25.88 -5.86 -0.48
N VAL A 209 26.76 -6.74 -0.98
CA VAL A 209 27.94 -6.38 -1.80
C VAL A 209 27.53 -5.54 -3.00
N GLU A 210 26.54 -6.02 -3.74
CA GLU A 210 26.07 -5.40 -4.98
C GLU A 210 25.38 -4.05 -4.72
N THR A 211 24.74 -3.90 -3.56
CA THR A 211 24.10 -2.64 -3.15
C THR A 211 25.12 -1.56 -2.91
N ILE A 212 26.26 -1.87 -2.27
CA ILE A 212 27.28 -0.87 -1.99
C ILE A 212 27.98 -0.40 -3.27
N THR A 213 28.17 -1.29 -4.25
CA THR A 213 28.62 -0.89 -5.58
C THR A 213 27.68 0.15 -6.21
N ASP A 214 26.37 -0.02 -6.07
CA ASP A 214 25.39 0.98 -6.53
C ASP A 214 25.41 2.26 -5.71
N VAL A 215 25.58 2.17 -4.38
CA VAL A 215 25.73 3.34 -3.52
C VAL A 215 26.91 4.18 -4.00
N SER A 216 28.07 3.57 -4.31
CA SER A 216 29.22 4.29 -4.87
C SER A 216 28.85 5.08 -6.12
N MET A 217 28.17 4.45 -7.07
CA MET A 217 27.73 5.10 -8.31
C MET A 217 26.75 6.25 -8.05
N LEU A 218 25.83 6.09 -7.09
CA LEU A 218 24.88 7.14 -6.71
C LEU A 218 25.58 8.33 -6.04
N LEU A 219 26.55 8.07 -5.17
CA LEU A 219 27.32 9.13 -4.52
C LEU A 219 28.05 10.02 -5.55
N ASP A 220 28.65 9.40 -6.57
CA ASP A 220 29.31 10.11 -7.67
C ASP A 220 28.30 10.84 -8.56
N TYR A 221 27.22 10.16 -8.95
CA TYR A 221 26.18 10.73 -9.83
C TYR A 221 25.53 11.98 -9.24
N PHE A 222 25.29 11.99 -7.92
CA PHE A 222 24.71 13.13 -7.23
C PHE A 222 25.75 14.14 -6.70
N ASP A 223 27.05 13.91 -6.93
CA ASP A 223 28.15 14.73 -6.41
C ASP A 223 28.08 14.95 -4.88
N ILE A 224 27.75 13.88 -4.15
CA ILE A 224 27.58 13.89 -2.69
C ILE A 224 28.61 13.03 -1.96
N ALA A 225 29.60 12.46 -2.67
CA ALA A 225 30.68 11.68 -2.07
C ALA A 225 31.47 12.49 -1.04
N SER A 226 31.85 11.85 0.06
CA SER A 226 32.72 12.42 1.08
C SER A 226 34.17 12.40 0.61
N THR A 227 34.81 13.57 0.64
CA THR A 227 36.25 13.73 0.41
C THR A 227 37.01 13.89 1.73
N HIS A 228 36.41 13.53 2.87
CA HIS A 228 36.99 13.79 4.18
C HIS A 228 38.00 12.71 4.59
N GLU A 229 39.26 13.10 4.72
CA GLU A 229 40.35 12.22 5.15
C GLU A 229 40.48 12.07 6.68
N GLY A 230 39.64 12.75 7.47
CA GLY A 230 39.67 12.68 8.94
C GLY A 230 39.08 11.39 9.53
N GLU A 231 39.05 11.31 10.86
CA GLU A 231 38.42 10.23 11.61
C GLU A 231 36.90 10.19 11.36
N LYS A 232 36.35 8.99 11.12
CA LYS A 232 34.93 8.80 10.82
C LYS A 232 34.22 8.35 12.09
N HIS A 233 33.21 9.11 12.50
CA HIS A 233 32.40 8.77 13.67
C HIS A 233 31.15 8.01 13.23
N HIS A 234 31.31 6.70 13.03
CA HIS A 234 30.18 5.81 12.76
C HIS A 234 29.28 5.70 14.01
N ARG A 235 27.96 5.70 13.83
CA ARG A 235 27.00 5.59 14.92
C ARG A 235 26.02 4.46 14.65
N PHE A 236 25.74 3.67 15.68
CA PHE A 236 24.86 2.52 15.60
C PHE A 236 23.72 2.69 16.59
N PHE A 237 22.51 2.48 16.11
CA PHE A 237 21.29 2.62 16.87
C PHE A 237 20.57 1.28 16.89
N THR A 238 20.02 0.91 18.03
CA THR A 238 19.19 -0.29 18.16
C THR A 238 17.96 -0.01 19.02
N THR A 239 16.82 -0.62 18.68
CA THR A 239 15.64 -0.59 19.55
C THR A 239 15.64 -1.71 20.58
N GLY A 240 16.51 -2.72 20.41
CA GLY A 240 16.59 -3.90 21.27
C GLY A 240 17.68 -3.82 22.34
N ASN A 241 18.17 -5.00 22.75
CA ASN A 241 19.20 -5.12 23.78
C ASN A 241 20.57 -4.62 23.27
N LYS A 242 21.15 -3.61 23.96
CA LYS A 242 22.44 -3.01 23.61
C LYS A 242 23.60 -4.01 23.63
N GLU A 243 23.72 -4.80 24.69
CA GLU A 243 24.86 -5.69 24.91
C GLU A 243 24.89 -6.80 23.85
N GLN A 244 23.72 -7.37 23.54
CA GLN A 244 23.60 -8.38 22.48
C GLN A 244 23.93 -7.78 21.12
N PHE A 245 23.42 -6.58 20.81
CA PHE A 245 23.71 -5.89 19.56
C PHE A 245 25.21 -5.59 19.42
N GLU A 246 25.84 -5.00 20.45
CA GLU A 246 27.27 -4.70 20.46
C GLU A 246 28.12 -5.95 20.27
N LYS A 247 27.79 -7.05 20.95
CA LYS A 247 28.51 -8.31 20.81
C LYS A 247 28.52 -8.81 19.37
N VAL A 248 27.35 -8.82 18.73
CA VAL A 248 27.20 -9.26 17.34
C VAL A 248 27.91 -8.30 16.39
N ALA A 249 27.71 -6.99 16.57
CA ALA A 249 28.27 -5.98 15.69
C ALA A 249 29.81 -5.94 15.73
N LYS A 250 30.43 -6.01 16.91
CA LYS A 250 31.88 -6.06 17.06
C LYS A 250 32.46 -7.28 16.35
N GLN A 251 31.81 -8.44 16.50
CA GLN A 251 32.24 -9.67 15.84
C GLN A 251 32.12 -9.60 14.32
N TRP A 252 31.04 -9.04 13.78
CA TRP A 252 30.79 -9.07 12.33
C TRP A 252 31.52 -7.97 11.57
N LEU A 253 31.64 -6.78 12.17
CA LEU A 253 32.31 -5.63 11.56
C LEU A 253 33.83 -5.62 11.78
N ASP A 254 34.37 -6.50 12.63
CA ASP A 254 35.79 -6.52 13.01
C ASP A 254 36.26 -5.18 13.62
N MET A 255 35.40 -4.59 14.46
CA MET A 255 35.64 -3.31 15.12
C MET A 255 35.62 -3.51 16.65
N PRO A 256 36.71 -3.17 17.37
CA PRO A 256 36.79 -3.40 18.82
C PRO A 256 35.88 -2.45 19.61
N GLU A 257 35.63 -1.25 19.10
CA GLU A 257 34.82 -0.21 19.72
C GLU A 257 33.73 0.29 18.74
N LEU A 258 32.52 0.49 19.27
CA LEU A 258 31.36 0.96 18.52
C LEU A 258 30.58 1.96 19.37
N ASP A 259 30.16 3.07 18.78
CA ASP A 259 29.17 3.99 19.39
C ASP A 259 27.77 3.41 19.19
N VAL A 260 27.28 2.66 20.19
CA VAL A 260 25.94 2.06 20.18
C VAL A 260 24.99 2.79 21.15
N GLU A 261 23.88 3.28 20.62
CA GLU A 261 22.82 3.95 21.35
C GLU A 261 21.51 3.14 21.27
N VAL A 262 20.85 2.94 22.43
CA VAL A 262 19.49 2.37 22.47
C VAL A 262 18.49 3.49 22.31
N ILE A 263 17.56 3.33 21.37
CA ILE A 263 16.57 4.35 21.04
C ILE A 263 15.15 3.78 21.09
N SER A 264 14.17 4.64 21.37
CA SER A 264 12.75 4.31 21.23
C SER A 264 12.19 4.99 19.98
N LEU A 265 11.38 4.24 19.23
CA LEU A 265 10.68 4.75 18.03
C LEU A 265 9.25 5.22 18.31
N GLU A 266 8.80 5.21 19.56
CA GLU A 266 7.44 5.62 19.97
C GLU A 266 7.05 7.03 19.49
N LYS A 267 8.00 7.97 19.50
CA LYS A 267 7.79 9.34 18.99
C LYS A 267 7.34 9.33 17.51
N TYR A 268 7.86 8.39 16.73
CA TYR A 268 7.63 8.32 15.28
C TYR A 268 6.38 7.52 14.93
N GLN A 269 5.89 6.65 15.82
CA GLN A 269 4.63 5.91 15.63
C GLN A 269 3.44 6.84 15.34
N LYS A 270 3.41 8.03 15.96
CA LYS A 270 2.36 9.05 15.73
C LYS A 270 2.51 9.79 14.40
N VAL A 271 3.74 9.91 13.91
CA VAL A 271 4.04 10.50 12.58
C VAL A 271 3.69 9.51 11.47
N THR A 272 3.79 8.20 11.75
CA THR A 272 3.49 7.11 10.81
C THR A 272 2.08 6.57 10.90
N GLN A 273 1.23 7.06 11.81
CA GLN A 273 -0.22 6.78 11.75
C GLN A 273 -0.68 7.23 10.36
N MET A 274 -0.97 6.24 9.52
CA MET A 274 -1.38 6.44 8.13
C MET A 274 -2.43 7.54 8.07
N GLU A 275 -2.28 8.49 7.15
CA GLU A 275 -3.48 9.12 6.60
C GLU A 275 -4.35 7.96 6.10
N LYS A 276 -5.43 7.63 6.82
CA LYS A 276 -6.36 6.60 6.37
C LYS A 276 -7.03 7.19 5.13
N VAL A 277 -6.51 6.89 3.94
CA VAL A 277 -7.06 7.49 2.72
C VAL A 277 -8.35 6.74 2.37
N LEU A 278 -9.46 7.49 2.33
CA LEU A 278 -10.74 7.02 1.83
C LEU A 278 -11.05 7.75 0.55
N LEU A 279 -11.13 7.03 -0.57
CA LEU A 279 -11.52 7.61 -1.84
C LEU A 279 -13.03 7.51 -2.03
N ILE A 280 -13.68 8.64 -2.32
CA ILE A 280 -15.07 8.66 -2.76
C ILE A 280 -15.06 8.72 -4.29
N ALA A 281 -15.61 7.70 -4.96
CA ALA A 281 -15.65 7.56 -6.41
C ALA A 281 -16.68 8.52 -7.05
N THR A 282 -16.49 9.82 -6.83
CA THR A 282 -17.35 10.90 -7.32
C THR A 282 -16.52 12.08 -7.80
N LYS A 283 -16.98 12.74 -8.86
CA LYS A 283 -16.51 14.08 -9.28
C LYS A 283 -17.41 15.20 -8.73
N ASN A 284 -18.50 14.86 -8.04
CA ASN A 284 -19.43 15.82 -7.46
C ASN A 284 -18.94 16.29 -6.08
N LYS A 285 -18.53 17.57 -6.01
CA LYS A 285 -18.03 18.22 -4.78
C LYS A 285 -19.03 18.22 -3.62
N GLY A 286 -20.33 18.26 -3.90
CA GLY A 286 -21.38 18.21 -2.87
C GLY A 286 -21.42 16.85 -2.18
N LYS A 287 -21.39 15.76 -2.97
CA LYS A 287 -21.34 14.38 -2.44
C LYS A 287 -20.10 14.18 -1.55
N ALA A 288 -18.94 14.66 -2.00
CA ALA A 288 -17.68 14.49 -1.28
C ALA A 288 -17.70 15.08 0.14
N ARG A 289 -18.30 16.27 0.32
CA ARG A 289 -18.36 16.95 1.62
C ARG A 289 -19.11 16.16 2.70
N GLU A 290 -20.18 15.44 2.32
CA GLU A 290 -20.94 14.62 3.26
C GLU A 290 -20.08 13.47 3.84
N PHE A 291 -19.26 12.84 3.00
CA PHE A 291 -18.33 11.80 3.43
C PHE A 291 -17.15 12.38 4.22
N GLU A 292 -16.62 13.54 3.81
CA GLU A 292 -15.52 14.22 4.51
C GLU A 292 -15.88 14.57 5.95
N GLN A 293 -17.10 15.07 6.20
CA GLN A 293 -17.56 15.37 7.56
C GLN A 293 -17.60 14.13 8.45
N ILE A 294 -18.02 12.99 7.90
CA ILE A 294 -18.23 11.76 8.68
C ILE A 294 -16.90 11.02 8.91
N PHE A 295 -16.13 10.82 7.85
CA PHE A 295 -14.92 10.01 7.90
C PHE A 295 -13.69 10.84 8.31
N GLY A 296 -13.70 12.16 8.10
CA GLY A 296 -12.66 13.05 8.61
C GLY A 296 -12.56 13.04 10.13
N GLU A 297 -13.70 13.02 10.84
CA GLU A 297 -13.75 12.85 12.30
C GLU A 297 -13.21 11.49 12.78
N LYS A 298 -13.13 10.50 11.89
CA LYS A 298 -12.58 9.16 12.14
C LYS A 298 -11.11 9.02 11.73
N GLY A 299 -10.45 10.13 11.42
CA GLY A 299 -9.05 10.17 11.03
C GLY A 299 -8.78 9.75 9.58
N TYR A 300 -9.81 9.75 8.72
CA TYR A 300 -9.61 9.52 7.29
C TYR A 300 -9.28 10.81 6.53
N SER A 301 -8.27 10.73 5.67
CA SER A 301 -8.01 11.70 4.60
C SER A 301 -8.94 11.37 3.44
N VAL A 302 -10.04 12.11 3.32
CA VAL A 302 -11.03 11.87 2.26
C VAL A 302 -10.54 12.47 0.95
N LYS A 303 -10.49 11.63 -0.09
CA LYS A 303 -10.13 12.01 -1.46
C LYS A 303 -11.30 11.76 -2.40
N THR A 304 -11.24 12.34 -3.59
CA THR A 304 -12.27 12.23 -4.63
C THR A 304 -11.64 11.91 -5.99
N LEU A 305 -12.46 11.62 -7.01
CA LEU A 305 -11.93 11.46 -8.38
C LEU A 305 -11.32 12.76 -8.94
N LEU A 306 -11.58 13.93 -8.32
CA LEU A 306 -10.92 15.18 -8.71
C LEU A 306 -9.44 15.19 -8.29
N ASP A 307 -9.05 14.40 -7.29
CA ASP A 307 -7.67 14.26 -6.83
C ASP A 307 -6.86 13.28 -7.70
N TYR A 308 -7.52 12.55 -8.62
CA TYR A 308 -6.93 11.54 -9.49
C TYR A 308 -7.35 11.77 -10.96
N PRO A 309 -6.81 12.81 -11.63
CA PRO A 309 -7.23 13.18 -12.98
C PRO A 309 -6.94 12.12 -14.04
N ASP A 310 -5.99 11.21 -13.80
CA ASP A 310 -5.59 10.13 -14.72
C ASP A 310 -6.52 8.90 -14.69
N ILE A 311 -7.57 8.94 -13.84
CA ILE A 311 -8.57 7.88 -13.78
C ILE A 311 -9.73 8.24 -14.71
N GLU A 312 -9.83 7.49 -15.80
CA GLU A 312 -10.98 7.53 -16.69
C GLU A 312 -12.26 7.11 -15.95
N ASP A 313 -13.40 7.65 -16.40
CA ASP A 313 -14.68 7.26 -15.83
C ASP A 313 -14.94 5.78 -16.12
N ILE A 314 -15.26 5.02 -15.07
CA ILE A 314 -15.62 3.60 -15.20
C ILE A 314 -17.00 3.52 -15.87
N GLU A 315 -17.11 2.76 -16.94
CA GLU A 315 -18.40 2.50 -17.59
C GLU A 315 -19.32 1.69 -16.66
N GLU A 316 -20.46 2.27 -16.33
CA GLU A 316 -21.49 1.67 -15.49
C GLU A 316 -22.43 0.80 -16.36
N THR A 317 -21.98 -0.42 -16.68
CA THR A 317 -22.68 -1.38 -17.55
C THR A 317 -23.62 -2.33 -16.79
N GLY A 318 -23.80 -2.13 -15.49
CA GLY A 318 -24.66 -2.96 -14.65
C GLY A 318 -26.14 -2.73 -14.92
N THR A 319 -26.95 -3.73 -14.56
CA THR A 319 -28.41 -3.71 -14.66
C THR A 319 -29.09 -3.31 -13.35
N THR A 320 -28.33 -3.28 -12.25
CA THR A 320 -28.80 -2.86 -10.92
C THR A 320 -27.90 -1.77 -10.32
N PHE A 321 -28.43 -1.03 -9.34
CA PHE A 321 -27.66 -0.01 -8.61
C PHE A 321 -26.42 -0.59 -7.91
N GLU A 322 -26.55 -1.80 -7.36
CA GLU A 322 -25.43 -2.50 -6.71
C GLU A 322 -24.35 -2.87 -7.71
N GLU A 323 -24.71 -3.43 -8.87
CA GLU A 323 -23.74 -3.80 -9.92
C GLU A 323 -22.93 -2.58 -10.39
N ASN A 324 -23.58 -1.44 -10.64
CA ASN A 324 -22.89 -0.21 -11.04
C ASN A 324 -21.95 0.31 -9.95
N ALA A 325 -22.43 0.37 -8.70
CA ALA A 325 -21.64 0.83 -7.58
C ALA A 325 -20.44 -0.11 -7.31
N ARG A 326 -20.61 -1.43 -7.44
CA ARG A 326 -19.52 -2.42 -7.33
C ARG A 326 -18.49 -2.26 -8.42
N LEU A 327 -18.90 -2.24 -9.68
CA LEU A 327 -18.01 -2.07 -10.83
C LEU A 327 -17.09 -0.86 -10.62
N LYS A 328 -17.66 0.25 -10.14
CA LYS A 328 -16.92 1.47 -9.86
C LYS A 328 -15.99 1.34 -8.64
N ALA A 329 -16.52 0.91 -7.49
CA ALA A 329 -15.74 0.82 -6.25
C ALA A 329 -14.59 -0.19 -6.35
N GLU A 330 -14.88 -1.40 -6.82
CA GLU A 330 -13.94 -2.51 -6.87
C GLU A 330 -12.83 -2.27 -7.88
N SER A 331 -13.16 -1.76 -9.09
CA SER A 331 -12.17 -1.45 -10.12
C SER A 331 -11.18 -0.38 -9.65
N ILE A 332 -11.67 0.68 -9.01
CA ILE A 332 -10.82 1.76 -8.51
C ILE A 332 -10.00 1.29 -7.29
N ALA A 333 -10.61 0.52 -6.38
CA ALA A 333 -9.94 -0.02 -5.20
C ALA A 333 -8.76 -0.92 -5.61
N GLN A 334 -8.98 -1.84 -6.55
CA GLN A 334 -7.92 -2.72 -7.06
C GLN A 334 -6.82 -1.93 -7.78
N ARG A 335 -7.17 -0.94 -8.60
CA ARG A 335 -6.20 -0.16 -9.39
C ARG A 335 -5.29 0.72 -8.53
N LEU A 336 -5.86 1.36 -7.50
CA LEU A 336 -5.13 2.30 -6.65
C LEU A 336 -4.60 1.69 -5.35
N ASN A 337 -5.05 0.47 -5.03
CA ASN A 337 -4.78 -0.19 -3.77
C ASN A 337 -5.20 0.66 -2.54
N VAL A 338 -6.37 1.29 -2.62
CA VAL A 338 -6.96 2.11 -1.55
C VAL A 338 -8.41 1.70 -1.25
N MET A 339 -8.93 2.12 -0.10
CA MET A 339 -10.33 1.95 0.24
C MET A 339 -11.20 2.92 -0.56
N VAL A 340 -12.27 2.41 -1.18
CA VAL A 340 -13.14 3.20 -2.06
C VAL A 340 -14.59 3.07 -1.65
N ILE A 341 -15.32 4.18 -1.60
CA ILE A 341 -16.79 4.19 -1.58
C ILE A 341 -17.31 4.70 -2.93
N ALA A 342 -18.18 3.91 -3.57
CA ALA A 342 -18.98 4.35 -4.71
C ALA A 342 -20.46 4.46 -4.33
N ASP A 343 -21.16 5.35 -5.03
CA ASP A 343 -22.61 5.61 -4.91
C ASP A 343 -23.24 5.46 -6.29
N ASP A 344 -24.29 4.65 -6.39
CA ASP A 344 -25.28 4.73 -7.47
C ASP A 344 -26.68 5.01 -6.92
N SER A 345 -27.39 5.96 -7.53
CA SER A 345 -28.66 6.50 -7.02
C SER A 345 -29.64 6.77 -8.16
N GLY A 346 -30.92 6.57 -7.91
CA GLY A 346 -31.97 6.83 -8.89
C GLY A 346 -33.39 6.89 -8.32
N LEU A 347 -34.30 7.38 -9.14
CA LEU A 347 -35.73 7.37 -8.91
C LEU A 347 -36.33 6.08 -9.50
N MET A 348 -37.21 5.42 -8.76
CA MET A 348 -37.99 4.28 -9.23
C MET A 348 -39.46 4.60 -9.07
N VAL A 349 -40.23 4.59 -10.16
CA VAL A 349 -41.67 4.85 -10.13
C VAL A 349 -42.44 3.56 -10.25
N ASP A 350 -43.35 3.30 -9.31
CA ASP A 350 -44.05 2.02 -9.21
C ASP A 350 -44.93 1.76 -10.45
N ALA A 351 -45.63 2.80 -10.94
CA ALA A 351 -46.46 2.73 -12.14
C ALA A 351 -45.66 2.51 -13.44
N LEU A 352 -44.35 2.79 -13.42
CA LEU A 352 -43.44 2.57 -14.56
C LEU A 352 -42.53 1.35 -14.32
N HIS A 353 -42.96 0.42 -13.46
CA HIS A 353 -42.21 -0.80 -13.17
C HIS A 353 -40.76 -0.56 -12.71
N GLY A 354 -40.52 0.54 -11.99
CA GLY A 354 -39.22 0.92 -11.48
C GLY A 354 -38.40 1.85 -12.37
N GLU A 355 -38.87 2.19 -13.57
CA GLU A 355 -38.26 3.24 -14.39
C GLU A 355 -38.40 4.62 -13.71
N PRO A 356 -37.42 5.52 -13.82
CA PRO A 356 -36.20 5.44 -14.65
C PRO A 356 -35.05 4.56 -14.11
N GLY A 357 -35.06 4.19 -12.82
CA GLY A 357 -34.09 3.26 -12.24
C GLY A 357 -32.63 3.72 -12.37
N VAL A 358 -31.73 2.80 -12.73
CA VAL A 358 -30.29 3.08 -12.99
C VAL A 358 -30.04 4.09 -14.11
N TYR A 359 -31.06 4.36 -14.95
CA TYR A 359 -30.97 5.33 -16.04
C TYR A 359 -31.43 6.73 -15.62
N SER A 360 -31.71 6.97 -14.34
CA SER A 360 -32.24 8.23 -13.79
C SER A 360 -31.55 9.49 -14.32
N ALA A 361 -30.22 9.50 -14.43
CA ALA A 361 -29.46 10.67 -14.90
C ALA A 361 -29.56 10.90 -16.42
N ARG A 362 -29.89 9.87 -17.20
CA ARG A 362 -29.94 9.86 -18.67
C ARG A 362 -31.28 9.36 -19.20
N TYR A 363 -32.36 9.58 -18.45
CA TYR A 363 -33.65 8.96 -18.73
C TYR A 363 -34.23 9.37 -20.08
N ALA A 364 -34.03 10.63 -20.46
CA ALA A 364 -34.39 11.18 -21.77
C ALA A 364 -33.25 11.07 -22.82
N GLY A 365 -32.18 10.33 -22.52
CA GLY A 365 -31.01 10.16 -23.38
C GLY A 365 -29.85 11.10 -23.07
N GLU A 366 -28.89 11.16 -23.99
CA GLU A 366 -27.73 12.05 -23.96
C GLU A 366 -27.93 13.21 -24.97
N PRO A 367 -27.53 14.45 -24.64
CA PRO A 367 -26.91 14.87 -23.37
C PRO A 367 -27.89 14.90 -22.20
N LYS A 368 -27.39 14.60 -20.99
CA LYS A 368 -28.17 14.64 -19.73
C LYS A 368 -28.90 15.98 -19.55
N SER A 369 -30.20 15.92 -19.22
CA SER A 369 -31.02 17.09 -18.92
C SER A 369 -32.13 16.76 -17.93
N ASP A 370 -32.09 17.38 -16.75
CA ASP A 370 -33.12 17.23 -15.72
C ASP A 370 -34.50 17.65 -16.24
N THR A 371 -34.58 18.72 -17.03
CA THR A 371 -35.82 19.18 -17.65
C THR A 371 -36.39 18.15 -18.63
N ALA A 372 -35.54 17.54 -19.48
CA ALA A 372 -35.99 16.51 -20.41
C ALA A 372 -36.41 15.23 -19.70
N ASN A 373 -35.66 14.83 -18.65
CA ASN A 373 -35.99 13.69 -17.80
C ASN A 373 -37.35 13.88 -17.12
N ASN A 374 -37.60 15.06 -16.54
CA ASN A 374 -38.87 15.41 -15.91
C ASN A 374 -40.02 15.45 -16.92
N ALA A 375 -39.79 15.98 -18.13
CA ALA A 375 -40.80 16.02 -19.19
C ALA A 375 -41.18 14.60 -19.67
N LYS A 376 -40.19 13.73 -19.88
CA LYS A 376 -40.43 12.32 -20.25
C LYS A 376 -41.19 11.60 -19.14
N LEU A 377 -40.76 11.76 -17.89
CA LEU A 377 -41.43 11.16 -16.73
C LEU A 377 -42.91 11.56 -16.64
N LEU A 378 -43.21 12.85 -16.78
CA LEU A 378 -44.59 13.35 -16.76
C LEU A 378 -45.41 12.83 -17.95
N SER A 379 -44.80 12.70 -19.12
CA SER A 379 -45.44 12.15 -20.32
C SER A 379 -45.82 10.68 -20.14
N GLU A 380 -44.96 9.86 -19.55
CA GLU A 380 -45.23 8.43 -19.32
C GLU A 380 -46.20 8.21 -18.17
N LEU A 381 -46.26 9.13 -17.20
CA LEU A 381 -47.28 9.15 -16.15
C LEU A 381 -48.61 9.80 -16.61
N ALA A 382 -48.76 10.15 -17.89
CA ALA A 382 -50.01 10.72 -18.38
C ALA A 382 -51.17 9.72 -18.20
N GLY A 383 -52.25 10.17 -17.55
CA GLY A 383 -53.42 9.33 -17.26
C GLY A 383 -53.31 8.42 -16.02
N VAL A 384 -52.12 8.31 -15.40
CA VAL A 384 -51.96 7.57 -14.14
C VAL A 384 -52.63 8.34 -12.98
N PRO A 385 -53.57 7.73 -12.22
CA PRO A 385 -54.21 8.36 -11.06
C PRO A 385 -53.20 8.78 -10.00
N LYS A 386 -53.50 9.83 -9.24
CA LYS A 386 -52.57 10.39 -8.24
C LYS A 386 -52.10 9.31 -7.25
N GLU A 387 -53.02 8.47 -6.80
CA GLU A 387 -52.81 7.43 -5.79
C GLU A 387 -51.85 6.32 -6.26
N GLN A 388 -51.59 6.24 -7.57
CA GLN A 388 -50.69 5.26 -8.19
C GLN A 388 -49.34 5.86 -8.59
N ARG A 389 -49.14 7.17 -8.40
CA ARG A 389 -47.87 7.86 -8.72
C ARG A 389 -46.84 7.75 -7.60
N THR A 390 -46.79 6.62 -6.92
CA THR A 390 -45.82 6.37 -5.86
C THR A 390 -44.44 6.13 -6.46
N ALA A 391 -43.41 6.63 -5.78
CA ALA A 391 -42.03 6.51 -6.21
C ALA A 391 -41.08 6.38 -5.03
N THR A 392 -39.92 5.80 -5.31
CA THR A 392 -38.84 5.62 -4.34
C THR A 392 -37.55 6.20 -4.90
N PHE A 393 -36.93 7.13 -4.17
CA PHE A 393 -35.52 7.43 -4.37
C PHE A 393 -34.68 6.39 -3.64
N HIS A 394 -33.78 5.75 -4.37
CA HIS A 394 -32.87 4.72 -3.89
C HIS A 394 -31.42 5.16 -4.05
N CYS A 395 -30.58 4.84 -3.06
CA CYS A 395 -29.13 4.91 -3.15
C CYS A 395 -28.55 3.58 -2.68
N THR A 396 -27.61 3.04 -3.46
CA THR A 396 -26.70 1.98 -3.03
C THR A 396 -25.29 2.55 -2.89
N LEU A 397 -24.68 2.28 -1.74
CA LEU A 397 -23.28 2.52 -1.45
C LEU A 397 -22.53 1.19 -1.41
N VAL A 398 -21.36 1.17 -2.05
CA VAL A 398 -20.43 0.04 -1.97
C VAL A 398 -19.11 0.54 -1.41
N LEU A 399 -18.67 -0.05 -0.30
CA LEU A 399 -17.32 0.10 0.21
C LEU A 399 -16.48 -1.09 -0.24
N ALA A 400 -15.47 -0.84 -1.06
CA ALA A 400 -14.55 -1.84 -1.58
C ALA A 400 -13.15 -1.65 -1.00
N ARG A 401 -12.45 -2.77 -0.82
CA ARG A 401 -11.03 -2.83 -0.49
C ARG A 401 -10.33 -3.80 -1.42
N PRO A 402 -9.03 -3.61 -1.68
CA PRO A 402 -8.25 -4.55 -2.48
C PRO A 402 -8.31 -5.94 -1.86
N ASN A 403 -8.69 -6.95 -2.65
CA ASN A 403 -8.70 -8.36 -2.27
C ASN A 403 -9.65 -8.76 -1.12
N GLU A 404 -10.61 -7.93 -0.76
CA GLU A 404 -11.66 -8.25 0.23
C GLU A 404 -13.05 -8.24 -0.42
N GLN A 405 -14.03 -8.86 0.24
CA GLN A 405 -15.44 -8.73 -0.19
C GLN A 405 -15.97 -7.33 0.12
N SER A 406 -16.57 -6.68 -0.88
CA SER A 406 -17.14 -5.35 -0.72
C SER A 406 -18.40 -5.36 0.13
N ILE A 407 -18.52 -4.35 0.98
CA ILE A 407 -19.67 -4.12 1.86
C ILE A 407 -20.69 -3.26 1.13
N VAL A 408 -21.95 -3.65 1.17
CA VAL A 408 -23.05 -2.94 0.49
C VAL A 408 -24.04 -2.42 1.50
N ALA A 409 -24.44 -1.17 1.34
CA ALA A 409 -25.49 -0.55 2.11
C ALA A 409 -26.41 0.26 1.21
N SER A 410 -27.70 0.25 1.51
CA SER A 410 -28.68 1.01 0.73
C SER A 410 -29.58 1.86 1.62
N GLY A 411 -30.16 2.90 1.04
CA GLY A 411 -31.14 3.77 1.68
C GLY A 411 -32.25 4.20 0.72
N ASN A 412 -33.46 4.30 1.25
CA ASN A 412 -34.67 4.58 0.48
C ASN A 412 -35.48 5.74 1.07
N VAL A 413 -36.09 6.53 0.18
CA VAL A 413 -37.12 7.51 0.52
C VAL A 413 -38.31 7.29 -0.38
N ARG A 414 -39.48 7.07 0.22
CA ARG A 414 -40.75 7.00 -0.52
C ARG A 414 -41.38 8.38 -0.62
N GLY A 415 -42.06 8.59 -1.74
CA GLY A 415 -42.83 9.80 -2.03
C GLY A 415 -43.79 9.55 -3.19
N GLU A 416 -44.32 10.65 -3.71
CA GLU A 416 -45.23 10.67 -4.86
C GLU A 416 -44.69 11.59 -5.96
N ILE A 417 -45.08 11.35 -7.20
CA ILE A 417 -44.74 12.20 -8.34
C ILE A 417 -45.90 13.17 -8.64
N LEU A 418 -45.63 14.46 -8.53
CA LEU A 418 -46.59 15.50 -8.88
C LEU A 418 -46.81 15.62 -10.39
N THR A 419 -47.93 16.22 -10.78
CA THR A 419 -48.23 16.58 -12.18
C THR A 419 -47.60 17.90 -12.61
N VAL A 420 -47.26 18.76 -11.65
CA VAL A 420 -46.69 20.09 -11.87
C VAL A 420 -45.50 20.26 -10.93
N PRO A 421 -44.32 20.66 -11.45
CA PRO A 421 -43.15 20.88 -10.61
C PRO A 421 -43.38 22.03 -9.63
N LYS A 422 -42.85 21.90 -8.42
CA LYS A 422 -42.84 22.94 -7.38
C LYS A 422 -41.46 23.08 -6.78
N GLY A 423 -41.15 24.28 -6.29
CA GLY A 423 -39.85 24.60 -5.69
C GLY A 423 -38.76 24.90 -6.72
N GLU A 424 -37.71 25.55 -6.24
CA GLU A 424 -36.57 26.00 -7.05
C GLU A 424 -35.24 25.41 -6.57
N ASN A 425 -35.22 24.71 -5.43
CA ASN A 425 -34.00 24.12 -4.89
C ASN A 425 -33.78 22.70 -5.43
N GLY A 426 -32.53 22.25 -5.49
CA GLY A 426 -32.20 20.86 -5.85
C GLY A 426 -31.92 20.63 -7.34
N PHE A 427 -32.01 19.38 -7.78
CA PHE A 427 -31.69 18.90 -9.13
C PHE A 427 -32.48 17.64 -9.48
N GLY A 428 -32.43 17.20 -10.73
CA GLY A 428 -33.11 15.99 -11.20
C GLY A 428 -34.62 16.06 -11.02
N TYR A 429 -35.16 15.07 -10.31
CA TYR A 429 -36.60 14.91 -10.08
C TYR A 429 -37.10 15.59 -8.80
N ASP A 430 -36.24 16.34 -8.08
CA ASP A 430 -36.60 17.00 -6.82
C ASP A 430 -37.87 17.86 -6.89
N PRO A 431 -38.13 18.62 -7.99
CA PRO A 431 -39.33 19.45 -8.12
C PRO A 431 -40.63 18.67 -8.30
N LEU A 432 -40.55 17.38 -8.66
CA LEU A 432 -41.70 16.50 -8.84
C LEU A 432 -41.88 15.53 -7.68
N PHE A 433 -40.82 15.24 -6.92
CA PHE A 433 -40.84 14.26 -5.85
C PHE A 433 -41.38 14.87 -4.54
N TYR A 434 -42.60 14.48 -4.20
CA TYR A 434 -43.38 14.98 -3.08
C TYR A 434 -43.34 14.04 -1.88
N ILE A 435 -43.17 14.61 -0.69
CA ILE A 435 -43.20 13.88 0.59
C ILE A 435 -44.44 14.29 1.37
N GLU A 436 -45.39 13.37 1.50
CA GLU A 436 -46.67 13.61 2.17
C GLU A 436 -46.50 14.11 3.62
N GLU A 437 -45.59 13.50 4.38
CA GLU A 437 -45.30 13.86 5.78
C GLU A 437 -44.90 15.34 5.95
N TYR A 438 -44.28 15.93 4.93
CA TYR A 438 -43.79 17.33 4.97
C TYR A 438 -44.68 18.30 4.19
N GLY A 439 -45.65 17.79 3.43
CA GLY A 439 -46.52 18.62 2.60
C GLY A 439 -45.81 19.36 1.47
N LYS A 440 -44.62 18.91 1.05
CA LYS A 440 -43.70 19.63 0.16
C LYS A 440 -43.00 18.69 -0.82
N THR A 441 -42.61 19.22 -1.97
CA THR A 441 -41.59 18.60 -2.82
C THR A 441 -40.21 18.73 -2.21
N THR A 442 -39.28 17.83 -2.54
CA THR A 442 -37.90 17.94 -2.07
C THR A 442 -37.17 19.18 -2.60
N ALA A 443 -37.69 19.84 -3.63
CA ALA A 443 -37.22 21.14 -4.11
C ALA A 443 -37.75 22.35 -3.31
N GLU A 444 -38.82 22.17 -2.52
CA GLU A 444 -39.36 23.18 -1.60
C GLU A 444 -38.73 23.08 -0.20
N MET A 445 -37.99 22.01 0.08
CA MET A 445 -37.33 21.77 1.37
C MET A 445 -36.05 22.59 1.50
N THR A 446 -35.73 23.02 2.73
CA THR A 446 -34.40 23.57 3.01
C THR A 446 -33.33 22.46 2.94
N PRO A 447 -32.04 22.81 2.75
CA PRO A 447 -30.95 21.83 2.81
C PRO A 447 -30.97 20.98 4.10
N GLU A 448 -31.32 21.57 5.25
CA GLU A 448 -31.40 20.87 6.53
C GLU A 448 -32.57 19.88 6.58
N GLU A 449 -33.75 20.27 6.10
CA GLU A 449 -34.92 19.39 6.00
C GLU A 449 -34.62 18.21 5.07
N LYS A 450 -34.09 18.49 3.87
CA LYS A 450 -33.75 17.47 2.88
C LYS A 450 -32.70 16.49 3.39
N ASN A 451 -31.67 17.00 4.10
CA ASN A 451 -30.64 16.17 4.71
C ASN A 451 -31.19 15.25 5.81
N LYS A 452 -32.29 15.58 6.50
CA LYS A 452 -32.88 14.67 7.50
C LYS A 452 -33.49 13.42 6.87
N ILE A 453 -34.09 13.56 5.69
CA ILE A 453 -34.83 12.46 5.05
C ILE A 453 -34.04 11.77 3.93
N SER A 454 -32.95 12.36 3.43
CA SER A 454 -32.16 11.88 2.29
C SER A 454 -31.90 10.37 2.27
N HIS A 455 -32.20 9.73 1.13
CA HIS A 455 -31.91 8.32 0.85
C HIS A 455 -30.41 8.01 0.99
N ARG A 456 -29.53 8.91 0.53
CA ARG A 456 -28.08 8.77 0.70
C ARG A 456 -27.68 8.78 2.17
N LYS A 457 -28.24 9.68 2.98
CA LYS A 457 -27.93 9.70 4.42
C LYS A 457 -28.34 8.40 5.10
N LYS A 458 -29.51 7.85 4.75
CA LYS A 458 -29.94 6.53 5.24
C LYS A 458 -28.98 5.43 4.79
N ALA A 459 -28.49 5.47 3.55
CA ALA A 459 -27.49 4.53 3.05
C ALA A 459 -26.16 4.65 3.83
N ILE A 460 -25.71 5.87 4.12
CA ILE A 460 -24.50 6.11 4.92
C ILE A 460 -24.68 5.59 6.36
N GLN A 461 -25.83 5.86 6.99
CA GLN A 461 -26.12 5.36 8.34
C GLN A 461 -26.14 3.83 8.38
N HIS A 462 -26.76 3.20 7.37
CA HIS A 462 -26.73 1.75 7.21
C HIS A 462 -25.30 1.24 7.04
N LEU A 463 -24.50 1.87 6.16
CA LEU A 463 -23.09 1.53 5.97
C LEU A 463 -22.33 1.58 7.30
N LEU A 464 -22.40 2.70 8.01
CA LEU A 464 -21.75 2.87 9.31
C LEU A 464 -22.17 1.82 10.34
N SER A 465 -23.42 1.34 10.30
CA SER A 465 -23.90 0.32 11.24
C SER A 465 -23.35 -1.09 10.98
N ILE A 466 -22.87 -1.36 9.75
CA ILE A 466 -22.34 -2.66 9.34
C ILE A 466 -20.83 -2.64 9.12
N LEU A 467 -20.16 -1.49 9.31
CA LEU A 467 -18.71 -1.41 9.19
C LEU A 467 -18.01 -2.13 10.36
N PRO A 468 -16.91 -2.86 10.10
CA PRO A 468 -16.06 -3.41 11.16
C PRO A 468 -15.56 -2.31 12.09
N GLN A 469 -15.36 -2.62 13.39
CA GLN A 469 -14.86 -1.65 14.36
C GLN A 469 -13.51 -1.03 13.95
N GLU A 470 -12.65 -1.80 13.30
CA GLU A 470 -11.35 -1.36 12.77
C GLU A 470 -11.45 -0.20 11.78
N VAL A 471 -12.62 -0.01 11.15
CA VAL A 471 -12.90 1.11 10.22
C VAL A 471 -13.44 2.32 10.97
N LEU A 472 -14.08 2.09 12.12
CA LEU A 472 -14.75 3.11 12.92
C LEU A 472 -13.83 3.69 14.02
N SER A 473 -12.78 2.96 14.42
CA SER A 473 -11.71 3.36 15.34
C SER A 473 -10.49 3.85 14.57
#